data_AF-A0A8B9UXQ5-F1
#
_entry.id   AF-A0A8B9UXQ5-F1
#
_cell.length_a   1.000
_cell.length_b   1.000
_cell.length_c   1.000
_cell.angle_alpha   90.00
_cell.angle_beta   90.00
_cell.angle_gamma   90.00
#
_symmetry.space_group_name_H-M   'P 1'
#
loop_
_entity.id
_entity.type
_entity.pdbx_description
1 polymer ?
#
loop_
_entity_poly.entity_id
_entity_poly.type
_entity_poly.pdbx_seq_one_letter_code
_entity_poly.pdbx_strand_id
1 'polypeptide(L)'
;AHALVIYRVVATKPRTFSQRENNFTIKFFIFQFFTNFSSLIYIAFFLGRGCITDLFIQMAIIMMLKQTISNLVEFLKRPKKRNMVVGEEEEPEDPCKKQWLSNYQLSKVNIFSLFDEFLEMVIQYSFTTIFVAAFPLAPLLAFCNNLFEIRLDAIKMMRLRRRMVPRKANDIGIWLQVLEAIGILAVIGNGLVIAITSDFIPVQVYKYTYSPCMTKNSTAVDCLTGYINHSLSVFRIQDFEGEPELALMGLCCRYRDYRNADDYSYTVQFWHVFAARLAFLILFEHVALCVKLIAAWYVPDVPQSVKNHVLDEKHSNLRKELRWVMPQKVPGVAVLRDSMVFSWRPG
;
A
#
# COMPACT_ATOMS: atom_id res chain seq x y z
N ALA A 1 11.96 2.69 20.66
CA ALA A 1 11.42 1.58 19.84
C ALA A 1 12.26 1.26 18.60
N HIS A 2 12.58 2.23 17.72
CA HIS A 2 13.39 2.00 16.50
C HIS A 2 14.75 1.33 16.76
N ALA A 3 15.47 1.76 17.81
CA ALA A 3 16.74 1.17 18.22
C ALA A 3 16.62 -0.30 18.66
N LEU A 4 15.47 -0.72 19.21
CA LEU A 4 15.23 -2.08 19.69
C LEU A 4 15.06 -3.07 18.52
N VAL A 5 14.41 -2.65 17.44
CA VAL A 5 14.25 -3.45 16.21
C VAL A 5 15.61 -3.66 15.54
N ILE A 6 16.40 -2.59 15.43
CA ILE A 6 17.78 -2.65 14.91
C ILE A 6 18.62 -3.61 15.77
N TYR A 7 18.56 -3.46 17.10
CA TYR A 7 19.30 -4.32 18.03
C TYR A 7 18.93 -5.80 17.90
N ARG A 8 17.64 -6.14 17.85
CA ARG A 8 17.17 -7.53 17.70
C ARG A 8 17.59 -8.18 16.37
N VAL A 9 17.65 -7.41 15.28
CA VAL A 9 18.11 -7.94 13.98
C VAL A 9 19.61 -8.17 13.98
N VAL A 10 20.39 -7.26 14.57
CA VAL A 10 21.85 -7.44 14.71
C VAL A 10 22.17 -8.65 15.61
N ALA A 11 21.39 -8.85 16.67
CA ALA A 11 21.55 -9.98 17.60
C ALA A 11 21.34 -11.36 16.94
N THR A 12 20.50 -11.46 15.90
CA THR A 12 20.20 -12.76 15.23
C THR A 12 21.35 -13.35 14.38
N LYS A 13 22.50 -12.66 14.23
CA LYS A 13 23.70 -13.12 13.47
C LYS A 13 23.38 -13.97 12.20
N PRO A 14 22.64 -13.43 11.23
CA PRO A 14 22.35 -14.14 9.97
C PRO A 14 23.62 -14.46 9.17
N ARG A 15 23.62 -15.62 8.48
CA ARG A 15 24.78 -16.16 7.75
C ARG A 15 25.13 -15.36 6.49
N THR A 16 24.14 -14.78 5.81
CA THR A 16 24.34 -14.00 4.59
C THR A 16 23.83 -12.57 4.73
N PHE A 17 24.40 -11.67 3.94
CA PHE A 17 24.03 -10.27 3.91
C PHE A 17 22.57 -10.06 3.46
N SER A 18 22.14 -10.74 2.39
CA SER A 18 20.76 -10.70 1.89
C SER A 18 19.74 -11.20 2.93
N GLN A 19 20.05 -12.27 3.67
CA GLN A 19 19.14 -12.76 4.71
C GLN A 19 18.99 -11.78 5.88
N ARG A 20 20.07 -11.04 6.21
CA ARG A 20 20.01 -9.96 7.21
C ARG A 20 19.08 -8.85 6.75
N GLU A 21 19.21 -8.42 5.49
CA GLU A 21 18.37 -7.36 4.92
C GLU A 21 16.91 -7.77 4.87
N ASN A 22 16.58 -8.98 4.41
CA ASN A 22 15.20 -9.44 4.35
C ASN A 22 14.53 -9.48 5.74
N ASN A 23 15.23 -10.05 6.73
CA ASN A 23 14.72 -10.10 8.11
C ASN A 23 14.59 -8.70 8.73
N PHE A 24 15.51 -7.80 8.42
CA PHE A 24 15.43 -6.40 8.83
C PHE A 24 14.19 -5.74 8.23
N THR A 25 14.04 -5.84 6.91
CA THR A 25 12.97 -5.21 6.14
C THR A 25 11.60 -5.65 6.65
N ILE A 26 11.36 -6.96 6.79
CA ILE A 26 10.07 -7.48 7.25
C ILE A 26 9.74 -6.95 8.66
N LYS A 27 10.68 -7.09 9.61
CA LYS A 27 10.43 -6.69 11.00
C LYS A 27 10.20 -5.19 11.14
N PHE A 28 10.99 -4.39 10.44
CA PHE A 28 10.89 -2.95 10.48
C PHE A 28 9.62 -2.47 9.77
N PHE A 29 9.28 -3.04 8.62
CA PHE A 29 8.03 -2.78 7.93
C PHE A 29 6.82 -3.09 8.82
N ILE A 30 6.76 -4.28 9.43
CA ILE A 30 5.66 -4.66 10.33
C ILE A 30 5.50 -3.62 11.45
N PHE A 31 6.60 -3.26 12.11
CA PHE A 31 6.58 -2.27 13.19
C PHE A 31 6.05 -0.91 12.71
N GLN A 32 6.54 -0.43 11.56
CA GLN A 32 6.10 0.83 10.97
C GLN A 32 4.66 0.78 10.49
N PHE A 33 4.23 -0.33 9.92
CA PHE A 33 2.86 -0.54 9.50
C PHE A 33 1.92 -0.41 10.70
N PHE A 34 2.11 -1.18 11.77
CA PHE A 34 1.25 -1.06 12.96
C PHE A 34 1.32 0.33 13.60
N THR A 35 2.49 0.96 13.63
CA THR A 35 2.63 2.32 14.20
C THR A 35 1.80 3.33 13.41
N ASN A 36 1.88 3.30 12.07
CA ASN A 36 1.19 4.25 11.21
C ASN A 36 -0.31 3.96 11.06
N PHE A 37 -0.71 2.68 11.05
CA PHE A 37 -2.09 2.26 10.79
C PHE A 37 -2.93 2.01 12.04
N SER A 38 -2.33 1.88 13.24
CA SER A 38 -3.08 1.59 14.48
C SER A 38 -4.20 2.58 14.77
N SER A 39 -3.94 3.88 14.64
CA SER A 39 -4.94 4.92 14.86
C SER A 39 -6.08 4.88 13.83
N LEU A 40 -5.77 4.65 12.55
CA LEU A 40 -6.78 4.52 11.49
C LEU A 40 -7.63 3.27 11.66
N ILE A 41 -7.01 2.14 12.02
CA ILE A 41 -7.71 0.89 12.32
C ILE A 41 -8.65 1.09 13.53
N TYR A 42 -8.19 1.81 14.55
CA TYR A 42 -9.02 2.15 15.71
C TYR A 42 -10.24 2.99 15.33
N ILE A 43 -10.04 4.06 14.56
CA ILE A 43 -11.15 4.93 14.12
C ILE A 43 -12.10 4.20 13.18
N ALA A 44 -11.58 3.39 12.24
CA ALA A 44 -12.39 2.68 11.27
C ALA A 44 -13.26 1.57 11.90
N PHE A 45 -12.72 0.83 12.87
CA PHE A 45 -13.35 -0.42 13.32
C PHE A 45 -13.78 -0.44 14.79
N PHE A 46 -13.19 0.40 15.65
CA PHE A 46 -13.45 0.35 17.10
C PHE A 46 -14.18 1.58 17.64
N LEU A 47 -14.01 2.77 17.02
CA LEU A 47 -14.57 4.02 17.56
C LEU A 47 -16.10 4.16 17.35
N GLY A 48 -16.69 3.45 16.36
CA GLY A 48 -18.14 3.39 16.16
C GLY A 48 -18.61 3.50 14.70
N ARG A 49 -19.93 3.53 14.49
CA ARG A 49 -20.56 3.67 13.15
C ARG A 49 -20.75 5.15 12.80
N GLY A 50 -20.34 5.57 11.61
CA GLY A 50 -20.47 6.95 11.12
C GLY A 50 -19.16 7.78 11.10
N CYS A 51 -18.04 7.22 11.52
CA CYS A 51 -16.73 7.90 11.59
C CYS A 51 -15.95 7.93 10.26
N ILE A 52 -16.61 7.72 9.11
CA ILE A 52 -15.92 7.71 7.81
C ILE A 52 -15.35 9.10 7.47
N THR A 53 -15.98 10.17 7.96
CA THR A 53 -15.50 11.55 7.88
C THR A 53 -14.25 11.78 8.71
N ASP A 54 -14.20 11.24 9.92
CA ASP A 54 -13.02 11.31 10.80
C ASP A 54 -11.84 10.57 10.17
N LEU A 55 -12.11 9.40 9.60
CA LEU A 55 -11.12 8.62 8.85
C LEU A 55 -10.61 9.40 7.63
N PHE A 56 -11.51 10.02 6.86
CA PHE A 56 -11.16 10.86 5.71
C PHE A 56 -10.25 12.03 6.12
N ILE A 57 -10.61 12.76 7.17
CA ILE A 57 -9.85 13.91 7.65
C ILE A 57 -8.46 13.45 8.12
N GLN A 58 -8.40 12.38 8.90
CA GLN A 58 -7.14 11.86 9.40
C GLN A 58 -6.22 11.38 8.26
N MET A 59 -6.77 10.68 7.26
CA MET A 59 -6.04 10.25 6.07
C MET A 59 -5.47 11.43 5.28
N ALA A 60 -6.29 12.46 5.05
CA ALA A 60 -5.87 13.66 4.35
C ALA A 60 -4.73 14.39 5.09
N ILE A 61 -4.84 14.52 6.42
CA ILE A 61 -3.80 15.13 7.25
C ILE A 61 -2.52 14.29 7.20
N ILE A 62 -2.59 12.97 7.38
CA ILE A 62 -1.39 12.11 7.38
C ILE A 62 -0.68 12.18 6.02
N MET A 63 -1.42 12.09 4.90
CA MET A 63 -0.83 12.12 3.57
C MET A 63 -0.27 13.48 3.17
N MET A 64 -0.90 14.58 3.59
CA MET A 64 -0.44 15.94 3.26
C MET A 64 0.69 16.39 4.20
N LEU A 65 0.54 16.18 5.50
CA LEU A 65 1.48 16.64 6.51
C LEU A 65 2.77 15.83 6.50
N LYS A 66 2.69 14.50 6.42
CA LYS A 66 3.89 13.65 6.40
C LYS A 66 4.74 13.95 5.16
N GLN A 67 4.12 14.08 3.98
CA GLN A 67 4.86 14.37 2.76
C GLN A 67 5.46 15.78 2.77
N THR A 68 4.68 16.79 3.17
CA THR A 68 5.18 18.17 3.19
C THR A 68 6.30 18.36 4.21
N ILE A 69 6.21 17.72 5.38
CA ILE A 69 7.28 17.74 6.38
C ILE A 69 8.51 16.98 5.89
N SER A 70 8.35 15.81 5.26
CA SER A 70 9.48 15.04 4.70
C SER A 70 10.25 15.91 3.70
N ASN A 71 9.53 16.50 2.74
CA ASN A 71 10.07 17.38 1.71
C ASN A 71 10.72 18.64 2.29
N LEU A 72 10.09 19.26 3.31
CA LEU A 72 10.59 20.47 3.96
C LEU A 72 11.84 20.20 4.80
N VAL A 73 11.86 19.14 5.60
CA VAL A 73 13.02 18.72 6.40
C VAL A 73 14.20 18.42 5.48
N GLU A 74 13.95 17.79 4.34
CA GLU A 74 14.97 17.51 3.37
C GLU A 74 15.54 18.78 2.72
N PHE A 75 14.67 19.72 2.35
CA PHE A 75 15.10 21.03 1.84
C PHE A 75 15.88 21.86 2.88
N LEU A 76 15.47 21.79 4.16
CA LEU A 76 16.14 22.49 5.27
C LEU A 76 17.45 21.82 5.70
N LYS A 77 17.62 20.51 5.46
CA LYS A 77 18.89 19.78 5.66
C LYS A 77 19.91 20.16 4.58
N ARG A 78 20.23 21.45 4.48
CA ARG A 78 21.47 21.88 3.83
C ARG A 78 22.64 21.36 4.67
N PRO A 79 23.70 20.83 4.05
CA PRO A 79 24.88 20.42 4.79
C PRO A 79 25.41 21.65 5.53
N LYS A 80 25.32 21.62 6.87
CA LYS A 80 26.03 22.56 7.72
C LYS A 80 27.48 22.44 7.29
N LYS A 81 28.06 23.51 6.70
CA LYS A 81 29.49 23.54 6.38
C LYS A 81 30.19 23.17 7.66
N ARG A 82 30.76 21.96 7.69
CA ARG A 82 31.63 21.56 8.78
C ARG A 82 32.84 22.44 8.56
N ASN A 83 32.97 23.51 9.35
CA ASN A 83 34.19 24.30 9.43
C ASN A 83 35.24 23.37 10.03
N MET A 84 35.75 22.47 9.19
CA MET A 84 36.92 21.70 9.50
C MET A 84 38.05 22.68 9.26
N VAL A 85 38.50 23.31 10.35
CA VAL A 85 39.81 23.95 10.43
C VAL A 85 40.81 22.82 10.18
N VAL A 86 41.05 22.53 8.90
CA VAL A 86 42.23 21.80 8.47
C VAL A 86 43.32 22.86 8.50
N GLY A 87 44.32 22.67 9.35
CA GLY A 87 45.42 23.62 9.50
C GLY A 87 45.94 24.03 8.12
N GLU A 88 46.04 25.34 7.92
CA GLU A 88 46.69 25.95 6.77
C GLU A 88 48.15 25.52 6.76
N GLU A 89 48.47 24.56 5.90
CA GLU A 89 49.74 24.59 5.18
C GLU A 89 49.37 25.00 3.75
N GLU A 90 49.78 26.22 3.38
CA GLU A 90 49.62 26.82 2.05
C GLU A 90 50.48 26.08 1.02
N GLU A 91 50.10 24.85 0.66
CA GLU A 91 50.54 24.23 -0.58
C GLU A 91 49.57 24.59 -1.73
N PRO A 92 50.05 24.69 -2.99
CA PRO A 92 49.20 24.94 -4.13
C PRO A 92 48.08 23.88 -4.17
N GLU A 93 46.83 24.30 -3.90
CA GLU A 93 45.67 23.40 -3.81
C GLU A 93 45.51 22.63 -5.14
N ASP A 94 45.96 21.38 -5.18
CA ASP A 94 45.64 20.45 -6.27
C ASP A 94 44.12 20.44 -6.47
N PRO A 95 43.61 20.75 -7.69
CA PRO A 95 42.20 20.69 -8.02
C PRO A 95 41.54 19.36 -7.62
N CYS A 96 42.30 18.25 -7.67
CA CYS A 96 41.87 16.92 -7.27
C CYS A 96 41.60 16.83 -5.76
N LYS A 97 42.50 17.37 -4.92
CA LYS A 97 42.35 17.39 -3.44
C LYS A 97 41.10 18.16 -3.03
N LYS A 98 40.84 19.29 -3.68
CA LYS A 98 39.64 20.11 -3.45
C LYS A 98 38.35 19.40 -3.82
N GLN A 99 38.33 18.72 -4.97
CA GLN A 99 37.18 17.91 -5.41
C GLN A 99 36.92 16.73 -4.46
N TRP A 100 37.97 16.04 -4.03
CA TRP A 100 37.86 14.93 -3.08
C TRP A 100 37.32 15.41 -1.73
N LEU A 101 37.85 16.51 -1.19
CA LEU A 101 37.43 17.06 0.10
C LEU A 101 35.98 17.53 0.07
N SER A 102 35.56 18.17 -1.04
CA SER A 102 34.16 18.55 -1.27
C SER A 102 33.23 17.33 -1.24
N ASN A 103 33.60 16.24 -1.92
CA ASN A 103 32.83 14.99 -1.87
C ASN A 103 32.85 14.34 -0.48
N TYR A 104 33.96 14.42 0.26
CA TYR A 104 34.06 13.89 1.61
C TYR A 104 33.21 14.68 2.61
N GLN A 105 32.92 15.96 2.39
CA GLN A 105 32.03 16.73 3.25
C GLN A 105 30.55 16.34 3.09
N LEU A 106 30.18 15.66 2.00
CA LEU A 106 28.81 15.18 1.77
C LEU A 106 28.41 14.08 2.77
N SER A 107 27.09 13.95 2.95
CA SER A 107 26.49 12.94 3.84
C SER A 107 26.87 11.53 3.40
N LYS A 108 27.30 10.70 4.37
CA LYS A 108 27.59 9.29 4.13
C LYS A 108 26.31 8.56 3.75
N VAL A 109 26.42 7.61 2.82
CA VAL A 109 25.31 6.75 2.41
C VAL A 109 25.51 5.37 3.01
N ASN A 110 24.48 4.87 3.68
CA ASN A 110 24.43 3.51 4.22
C ASN A 110 23.59 2.63 3.30
N ILE A 111 23.75 1.31 3.42
CA ILE A 111 22.93 0.35 2.68
C ILE A 111 21.44 0.49 3.05
N PHE A 112 21.15 0.81 4.32
CA PHE A 112 19.80 1.12 4.79
C PHE A 112 19.24 2.44 4.28
N SER A 113 20.06 3.29 3.63
CA SER A 113 19.58 4.56 3.10
C SER A 113 18.57 4.38 1.97
N LEU A 114 18.71 3.33 1.14
CA LEU A 114 17.70 3.00 0.12
C LEU A 114 16.47 2.33 0.74
N PHE A 115 16.66 1.57 1.83
CA PHE A 115 15.58 0.93 2.56
C PHE A 115 14.58 1.97 3.08
N ASP A 116 15.06 3.07 3.67
CA ASP A 116 14.19 4.13 4.19
C ASP A 116 13.35 4.79 3.08
N GLU A 117 13.94 5.06 1.90
CA GLU A 117 13.19 5.63 0.75
C GLU A 117 12.13 4.63 0.24
N PHE A 118 12.48 3.34 0.10
CA PHE A 118 11.52 2.30 -0.29
C PHE A 118 10.40 2.13 0.72
N LEU A 119 10.72 2.17 2.01
CA LEU A 119 9.74 2.06 3.08
C LEU A 119 8.73 3.22 3.03
N GLU A 120 9.20 4.44 2.79
CA GLU A 120 8.32 5.62 2.65
C GLU A 120 7.34 5.42 1.49
N MET A 121 7.83 5.01 0.32
CA MET A 121 7.01 4.70 -0.85
C MET A 121 6.00 3.57 -0.59
N VAL A 122 6.42 2.47 0.05
CA VAL A 122 5.57 1.31 0.33
C VAL A 122 4.48 1.63 1.37
N ILE A 123 4.79 2.45 2.37
CA ILE A 123 3.79 2.92 3.35
C ILE A 123 2.77 3.84 2.66
N GLN A 124 3.20 4.72 1.77
CA GLN A 124 2.28 5.55 0.96
C GLN A 124 1.37 4.68 0.08
N TYR A 125 1.92 3.67 -0.59
CA TYR A 125 1.13 2.67 -1.35
C TYR A 125 0.12 1.91 -0.46
N SER A 126 0.51 1.57 0.77
CA SER A 126 -0.39 0.91 1.72
C SER A 126 -1.59 1.78 2.09
N PHE A 127 -1.36 3.08 2.31
CA PHE A 127 -2.44 4.04 2.61
C PHE A 127 -3.40 4.20 1.43
N THR A 128 -2.88 4.28 0.21
CA THR A 128 -3.72 4.48 -0.99
C THR A 128 -4.52 3.26 -1.37
N THR A 129 -4.06 2.05 -1.03
CA THR A 129 -4.74 0.80 -1.41
C THR A 129 -5.71 0.29 -0.35
N ILE A 130 -5.34 0.31 0.94
CA ILE A 130 -6.15 -0.28 2.02
C ILE A 130 -7.40 0.55 2.35
N PHE A 131 -7.33 1.88 2.21
CA PHE A 131 -8.40 2.81 2.60
C PHE A 131 -9.00 3.58 1.41
N VAL A 132 -8.86 3.07 0.19
CA VAL A 132 -9.39 3.75 -1.01
C VAL A 132 -10.90 3.90 -0.98
N ALA A 133 -11.61 2.95 -0.37
CA ALA A 133 -13.07 3.03 -0.21
C ALA A 133 -13.52 4.19 0.69
N ALA A 134 -12.67 4.63 1.63
CA ALA A 134 -12.95 5.80 2.47
C ALA A 134 -12.52 7.11 1.81
N PHE A 135 -11.40 7.10 1.07
CA PHE A 135 -10.85 8.29 0.44
C PHE A 135 -10.46 8.06 -1.04
N PRO A 136 -11.38 8.32 -1.99
CA PRO A 136 -11.13 8.04 -3.41
C PRO A 136 -10.10 8.98 -4.06
N LEU A 137 -9.81 10.15 -3.46
CA LEU A 137 -8.80 11.09 -3.98
C LEU A 137 -7.36 10.72 -3.55
N ALA A 138 -7.17 9.67 -2.73
CA ALA A 138 -5.85 9.24 -2.26
C ALA A 138 -4.85 8.99 -3.40
N PRO A 139 -5.20 8.26 -4.48
CA PRO A 139 -4.26 7.99 -5.56
C PRO A 139 -3.80 9.27 -6.28
N LEU A 140 -4.67 10.26 -6.43
CA LEU A 140 -4.32 11.55 -7.04
C LEU A 140 -3.32 12.33 -6.18
N LEU A 141 -3.55 12.40 -4.87
CA LEU A 141 -2.61 13.05 -3.94
C LEU A 141 -1.26 12.33 -3.92
N ALA A 142 -1.28 11.00 -3.90
CA ALA A 142 -0.07 10.20 -3.96
C ALA A 142 0.70 10.39 -5.28
N PHE A 143 0.00 10.53 -6.40
CA PHE A 143 0.62 10.83 -7.69
C PHE A 143 1.34 12.20 -7.68
N CYS A 144 0.67 13.25 -7.18
CA CYS A 144 1.27 14.57 -7.05
C CYS A 144 2.50 14.53 -6.12
N ASN A 145 2.40 13.84 -4.98
CA ASN A 145 3.52 13.65 -4.07
C ASN A 145 4.70 12.96 -4.75
N ASN A 146 4.44 11.84 -5.46
CA ASN A 146 5.48 11.10 -6.18
C ASN A 146 6.17 11.94 -7.27
N LEU A 147 5.45 12.86 -7.92
CA LEU A 147 6.04 13.75 -8.93
C LEU A 147 7.09 14.69 -8.33
N PHE A 148 6.81 15.25 -7.15
CA PHE A 148 7.78 16.06 -6.42
C PHE A 148 8.90 15.20 -5.84
N GLU A 149 8.57 14.04 -5.30
CA GLU A 149 9.53 13.12 -4.66
C GLU A 149 10.64 12.70 -5.62
N ILE A 150 10.29 12.30 -6.85
CA ILE A 150 11.27 11.90 -7.87
C ILE A 150 12.31 13.00 -8.11
N ARG A 151 11.89 14.27 -8.08
CA ARG A 151 12.80 15.41 -8.28
C ARG A 151 13.66 15.67 -7.04
N LEU A 152 13.07 15.58 -5.85
CA LEU A 152 13.80 15.76 -4.59
C LEU A 152 14.84 14.66 -4.38
N ASP A 153 14.48 13.40 -4.61
CA ASP A 153 15.39 12.26 -4.54
C ASP A 153 16.52 12.34 -5.55
N ALA A 154 16.25 12.81 -6.78
CA ALA A 154 17.30 13.06 -7.76
C ALA A 154 18.30 14.11 -7.24
N ILE A 155 17.81 15.21 -6.65
CA ILE A 155 18.68 16.25 -6.07
C ILE A 155 19.48 15.71 -4.87
N LYS A 156 18.84 14.94 -3.99
CA LYS A 156 19.41 14.27 -2.82
C LYS A 156 20.60 13.39 -3.22
N MET A 157 20.41 12.53 -4.22
CA MET A 157 21.43 11.59 -4.69
C MET A 157 22.53 12.28 -5.49
N MET A 158 22.21 13.34 -6.25
CA MET A 158 23.19 14.02 -7.11
C MET A 158 24.03 15.09 -6.39
N ARG A 159 23.48 15.75 -5.36
CA ARG A 159 24.12 16.93 -4.73
C ARG A 159 24.33 16.82 -3.22
N LEU A 160 23.56 16.01 -2.49
CA LEU A 160 23.57 16.01 -1.02
C LEU A 160 24.25 14.77 -0.40
N ARG A 161 24.35 13.68 -1.17
CA ARG A 161 24.91 12.41 -0.73
C ARG A 161 26.16 12.05 -1.50
N ARG A 162 27.05 11.28 -0.86
CA ARG A 162 28.22 10.68 -1.52
C ARG A 162 27.76 9.65 -2.55
N ARG A 163 28.54 9.49 -3.63
CA ARG A 163 28.29 8.48 -4.66
C ARG A 163 28.23 7.07 -4.04
N MET A 164 27.13 6.37 -4.29
CA MET A 164 26.98 4.96 -3.91
C MET A 164 27.81 4.05 -4.80
N VAL A 165 28.29 2.94 -4.24
CA VAL A 165 28.95 1.88 -5.02
C VAL A 165 27.86 1.10 -5.76
N PRO A 166 27.91 0.99 -7.10
CA PRO A 166 26.90 0.29 -7.87
C PRO A 166 26.89 -1.20 -7.50
N ARG A 167 25.68 -1.75 -7.29
CA ARG A 167 25.44 -3.16 -7.05
C ARG A 167 24.49 -3.70 -8.11
N LYS A 168 24.75 -4.92 -8.57
CA LYS A 168 23.83 -5.62 -9.48
C LYS A 168 22.76 -6.31 -8.64
N ALA A 169 21.50 -6.08 -8.99
CA ALA A 169 20.33 -6.75 -8.44
C ALA A 169 19.41 -7.12 -9.60
N ASN A 170 18.78 -8.29 -9.53
CA ASN A 170 17.86 -8.76 -10.57
C ASN A 170 16.42 -8.30 -10.32
N ASP A 171 16.07 -8.01 -9.06
CA ASP A 171 14.74 -7.61 -8.61
C ASP A 171 14.82 -6.58 -7.47
N ILE A 172 13.65 -6.09 -7.04
CA ILE A 172 13.49 -5.22 -5.86
C ILE A 172 13.63 -6.04 -4.55
N GLY A 173 13.66 -7.38 -4.67
CA GLY A 173 13.82 -8.32 -3.56
C GLY A 173 12.55 -8.51 -2.73
N ILE A 174 12.72 -8.56 -1.40
CA ILE A 174 11.65 -8.89 -0.44
C ILE A 174 10.43 -7.95 -0.51
N TRP A 175 10.62 -6.74 -1.02
CA TRP A 175 9.55 -5.75 -1.17
C TRP A 175 8.42 -6.22 -2.09
N LEU A 176 8.69 -7.10 -3.08
CA LEU A 176 7.64 -7.69 -3.91
C LEU A 176 6.66 -8.51 -3.07
N GLN A 177 7.16 -9.35 -2.17
CA GLN A 177 6.33 -10.14 -1.25
C GLN A 177 5.56 -9.24 -0.28
N VAL A 178 6.17 -8.14 0.17
CA VAL A 178 5.49 -7.15 1.02
C VAL A 178 4.35 -6.45 0.27
N LEU A 179 4.58 -6.02 -0.97
CA LEU A 179 3.55 -5.40 -1.82
C LEU A 179 2.40 -6.36 -2.13
N GLU A 180 2.70 -7.64 -2.36
CA GLU A 180 1.67 -8.67 -2.56
C GLU A 180 0.82 -8.88 -1.30
N ALA A 181 1.45 -8.94 -0.12
CA ALA A 181 0.75 -9.05 1.16
C ALA A 181 -0.14 -7.83 1.43
N ILE A 182 0.36 -6.61 1.16
CA ILE A 182 -0.44 -5.37 1.22
C ILE A 182 -1.63 -5.45 0.27
N GLY A 183 -1.46 -5.99 -0.94
CA GLY A 183 -2.55 -6.17 -1.89
C GLY A 183 -3.67 -7.08 -1.38
N ILE A 184 -3.34 -8.16 -0.65
CA ILE A 184 -4.33 -9.03 -0.01
C ILE A 184 -5.01 -8.29 1.15
N LEU A 185 -4.22 -7.61 2.01
CA LEU A 185 -4.75 -6.80 3.10
C LEU A 185 -5.66 -5.67 2.61
N ALA A 186 -5.40 -5.11 1.43
CA ALA A 186 -6.23 -4.07 0.85
C ALA A 186 -7.63 -4.57 0.47
N VAL A 187 -7.75 -5.80 -0.04
CA VAL A 187 -9.07 -6.41 -0.30
C VAL A 187 -9.87 -6.54 0.99
N ILE A 188 -9.24 -7.08 2.03
CA ILE A 188 -9.87 -7.28 3.35
C ILE A 188 -10.23 -5.92 3.98
N GLY A 189 -9.30 -4.97 3.96
CA GLY A 189 -9.47 -3.63 4.54
C GLY A 189 -10.62 -2.86 3.90
N ASN A 190 -10.69 -2.80 2.56
CA ASN A 190 -11.78 -2.13 1.87
C ASN A 190 -13.13 -2.83 2.12
N GLY A 191 -13.16 -4.16 2.13
CA GLY A 191 -14.36 -4.92 2.47
C GLY A 191 -14.89 -4.59 3.87
N LEU A 192 -13.99 -4.55 4.86
CA LEU A 192 -14.33 -4.17 6.24
C LEU A 192 -14.80 -2.71 6.35
N VAL A 193 -14.13 -1.76 5.67
CA VAL A 193 -14.52 -0.34 5.67
C VAL A 193 -15.94 -0.17 5.11
N ILE A 194 -16.27 -0.86 4.01
CA ILE A 194 -17.60 -0.78 3.40
C ILE A 194 -18.66 -1.49 4.27
N ALA A 195 -18.33 -2.63 4.88
CA ALA A 195 -19.29 -3.41 5.65
C ALA A 195 -19.57 -2.81 7.05
N ILE A 196 -18.53 -2.30 7.73
CA ILE A 196 -18.61 -1.91 9.15
C ILE A 196 -18.78 -0.40 9.31
N THR A 197 -17.90 0.37 8.66
CA THR A 197 -17.77 1.82 8.85
C THR A 197 -18.78 2.61 8.01
N SER A 198 -19.08 2.12 6.80
CA SER A 198 -20.03 2.77 5.88
C SER A 198 -21.49 2.44 6.22
N ASP A 199 -22.37 3.39 5.91
CA ASP A 199 -23.82 3.24 5.99
C ASP A 199 -24.44 2.56 4.76
N PHE A 200 -23.62 2.10 3.83
CA PHE A 200 -24.08 1.45 2.60
C PHE A 200 -24.96 0.22 2.86
N ILE A 201 -24.51 -0.72 3.69
CA ILE A 201 -25.27 -1.95 3.99
C ILE A 201 -26.60 -1.69 4.71
N PRO A 202 -26.66 -0.94 5.82
CA PRO A 202 -27.94 -0.68 6.50
C PRO A 202 -28.94 0.09 5.64
N VAL A 203 -28.48 1.03 4.81
CA VAL A 203 -29.35 1.73 3.83
C VAL A 203 -29.93 0.74 2.83
N GLN A 204 -29.12 -0.20 2.34
CA GLN A 204 -29.56 -1.19 1.36
C GLN A 204 -30.56 -2.19 1.96
N VAL A 205 -30.31 -2.68 3.17
CA VAL A 205 -31.25 -3.56 3.90
C VAL A 205 -32.57 -2.84 4.16
N TYR A 206 -32.53 -1.56 4.54
CA TYR A 206 -33.75 -0.76 4.70
C TYR A 206 -34.53 -0.65 3.39
N LYS A 207 -33.85 -0.30 2.29
CA LYS A 207 -34.46 -0.13 0.97
C LYS A 207 -35.21 -1.37 0.49
N TYR A 208 -34.66 -2.57 0.71
CA TYR A 208 -35.25 -3.81 0.21
C TYR A 208 -36.20 -4.52 1.19
N THR A 209 -36.06 -4.29 2.50
CA THR A 209 -36.84 -5.04 3.49
C THR A 209 -37.90 -4.19 4.19
N TYR A 210 -37.65 -2.90 4.41
CA TYR A 210 -38.46 -2.05 5.29
C TYR A 210 -38.98 -0.77 4.62
N SER A 211 -38.58 -0.52 3.36
CA SER A 211 -38.94 0.70 2.65
C SER A 211 -40.44 0.81 2.39
N PRO A 212 -41.01 2.03 2.42
CA PRO A 212 -42.40 2.27 2.01
C PRO A 212 -42.69 1.81 0.57
N CYS A 213 -41.68 1.69 -0.29
CA CYS A 213 -41.81 1.17 -1.66
C CYS A 213 -42.17 -0.33 -1.74
N MET A 214 -41.85 -1.11 -0.70
CA MET A 214 -42.28 -2.52 -0.62
C MET A 214 -43.73 -2.62 -0.14
N THR A 215 -44.15 -1.71 0.74
CA THR A 215 -45.47 -1.78 1.40
C THR A 215 -46.57 -1.03 0.64
N LYS A 216 -46.21 -0.03 -0.18
CA LYS A 216 -47.16 0.78 -0.96
C LYS A 216 -46.76 0.77 -2.44
N ASN A 217 -47.68 0.38 -3.32
CA ASN A 217 -47.56 0.40 -4.80
C ASN A 217 -47.55 1.83 -5.39
N SER A 218 -46.98 2.81 -4.69
CA SER A 218 -46.93 4.20 -5.12
C SER A 218 -45.55 4.51 -5.70
N THR A 219 -45.47 4.68 -7.01
CA THR A 219 -44.24 4.99 -7.76
C THR A 219 -43.69 6.40 -7.53
N ALA A 220 -44.40 7.25 -6.76
CA ALA A 220 -44.09 8.65 -6.55
C ALA A 220 -43.35 8.96 -5.23
N VAL A 221 -43.07 7.96 -4.38
CA VAL A 221 -42.42 8.16 -3.07
C VAL A 221 -40.97 7.69 -3.12
N ASP A 222 -40.03 8.51 -2.64
CA ASP A 222 -38.64 8.09 -2.49
C ASP A 222 -38.53 6.96 -1.46
N CYS A 223 -37.96 5.83 -1.87
CA CYS A 223 -37.82 4.62 -1.07
C CYS A 223 -36.93 4.80 0.18
N LEU A 224 -36.14 5.87 0.26
CA LEU A 224 -35.31 6.20 1.42
C LEU A 224 -36.03 7.08 2.45
N THR A 225 -37.27 7.51 2.16
CA THR A 225 -38.07 8.34 3.07
C THR A 225 -38.31 7.60 4.38
N GLY A 226 -37.87 8.18 5.49
CA GLY A 226 -38.02 7.60 6.83
C GLY A 226 -36.84 6.76 7.32
N TYR A 227 -35.76 6.61 6.52
CA TYR A 227 -34.57 5.85 6.92
C TYR A 227 -33.97 6.34 8.24
N ILE A 228 -33.80 7.66 8.40
CA ILE A 228 -33.20 8.23 9.61
C ILE A 228 -34.02 7.85 10.85
N ASN A 229 -35.35 7.96 10.78
CA ASN A 229 -36.23 7.60 11.90
C ASN A 229 -36.23 6.09 12.19
N HIS A 230 -36.04 5.26 11.17
CA HIS A 230 -35.89 3.80 11.34
C HIS A 230 -34.50 3.41 11.88
N SER A 231 -33.46 4.19 11.59
CA SER A 231 -32.08 3.90 12.01
C SER A 231 -31.76 4.28 13.46
N LEU A 232 -32.70 4.94 14.14
CA LEU A 232 -32.53 5.47 15.49
C LEU A 232 -33.39 4.71 16.48
N SER A 233 -32.77 4.19 17.54
CA SER A 233 -33.46 3.65 18.71
C SER A 233 -33.78 4.75 19.71
N VAL A 234 -34.88 4.60 20.43
CA VAL A 234 -35.32 5.55 21.46
C VAL A 234 -34.82 5.09 22.82
N PHE A 235 -34.27 6.02 23.60
CA PHE A 235 -33.90 5.85 25.00
C PHE A 235 -34.75 6.78 25.86
N ARG A 236 -35.43 6.23 26.87
CA ARG A 236 -36.17 7.02 27.85
C ARG A 236 -35.21 7.39 28.99
N ILE A 237 -35.07 8.69 29.25
CA ILE A 237 -34.17 9.21 30.29
C ILE A 237 -34.58 8.72 31.70
N GLN A 238 -35.86 8.36 31.87
CA GLN A 238 -36.40 7.78 33.11
C GLN A 238 -35.69 6.48 33.53
N ASP A 239 -35.16 5.72 32.57
CA ASP A 239 -34.50 4.44 32.81
C ASP A 239 -32.99 4.61 33.09
N PHE A 240 -32.49 5.85 33.19
CA PHE A 240 -31.09 6.14 33.47
C PHE A 240 -30.82 6.14 34.99
N GLU A 241 -30.00 5.19 35.44
CA GLU A 241 -29.52 5.14 36.82
C GLU A 241 -28.52 6.28 37.08
N GLY A 242 -28.93 7.38 37.72
CA GLY A 242 -27.98 8.37 38.23
C GLY A 242 -28.44 9.82 38.43
N GLU A 243 -29.54 10.27 37.81
CA GLU A 243 -29.96 11.69 37.87
C GLU A 243 -31.51 11.81 37.86
N PRO A 244 -32.18 11.89 39.02
CA PRO A 244 -33.64 11.88 39.12
C PRO A 244 -34.31 13.19 38.65
N GLU A 245 -33.56 14.30 38.54
CA GLU A 245 -34.14 15.61 38.17
C GLU A 245 -34.51 15.71 36.67
N LEU A 246 -33.81 15.00 35.78
CA LEU A 246 -34.05 15.04 34.33
C LEU A 246 -35.17 14.06 33.87
N ALA A 247 -35.49 13.06 34.69
CA ALA A 247 -36.49 12.03 34.40
C ALA A 247 -37.94 12.57 34.39
N LEU A 248 -38.19 13.70 35.06
CA LEU A 248 -39.53 14.23 35.32
C LEU A 248 -40.19 14.85 34.07
N MET A 249 -39.41 15.23 33.05
CA MET A 249 -39.94 15.83 31.80
C MET A 249 -40.38 14.81 30.74
N GLY A 250 -40.23 13.50 30.96
CA GLY A 250 -40.61 12.48 29.95
C GLY A 250 -39.83 12.59 28.63
N LEU A 251 -38.66 13.24 28.66
CA LEU A 251 -37.81 13.46 27.50
C LEU A 251 -37.24 12.13 27.01
N CYS A 252 -37.29 11.93 25.70
CA CYS A 252 -36.74 10.77 25.01
C CYS A 252 -35.55 11.21 24.16
N CYS A 253 -34.43 10.49 24.24
CA CYS A 253 -33.28 10.68 23.38
C CYS A 253 -33.26 9.63 22.27
N ARG A 254 -32.71 9.97 21.10
CA ARG A 254 -32.51 9.03 20.01
C ARG A 254 -31.02 8.79 19.82
N TYR A 255 -30.64 7.52 19.74
CA TYR A 255 -29.26 7.11 19.51
C TYR A 255 -29.21 6.08 18.38
N ARG A 256 -28.03 5.94 17.78
CA ARG A 256 -27.85 5.12 16.59
C ARG A 256 -27.57 3.67 16.97
N ASP A 257 -28.62 2.90 17.18
CA ASP A 257 -28.55 1.44 17.36
C ASP A 257 -29.88 0.79 16.94
N TYR A 258 -29.91 -0.54 16.84
CA TYR A 258 -31.10 -1.33 16.52
C TYR A 258 -31.60 -2.06 17.78
N ARG A 259 -32.09 -1.28 18.74
CA ARG A 259 -32.59 -1.77 20.04
C ARG A 259 -34.06 -1.45 20.26
N ASN A 260 -34.74 -2.30 21.03
CA ASN A 260 -36.12 -2.07 21.41
C ASN A 260 -36.21 -0.92 22.44
N ALA A 261 -37.33 -0.18 22.45
CA ALA A 261 -37.51 0.97 23.33
C ALA A 261 -37.91 0.58 24.77
N ASP A 262 -38.45 -0.63 24.96
CA ASP A 262 -38.93 -1.11 26.26
C ASP A 262 -37.83 -1.85 27.03
N ASP A 263 -37.27 -2.90 26.44
CA ASP A 263 -36.30 -3.77 27.14
C ASP A 263 -34.83 -3.50 26.75
N TYR A 264 -34.58 -2.52 25.87
CA TYR A 264 -33.24 -2.18 25.34
C TYR A 264 -32.46 -3.35 24.70
N SER A 265 -33.13 -4.46 24.42
CA SER A 265 -32.60 -5.67 23.77
C SER A 265 -32.46 -5.48 22.26
N TYR A 266 -31.61 -6.28 21.63
CA TYR A 266 -31.39 -6.23 20.18
C TYR A 266 -32.63 -6.68 19.41
N THR A 267 -33.04 -5.88 18.42
CA THR A 267 -34.18 -6.22 17.56
C THR A 267 -33.78 -7.19 16.44
N VAL A 268 -34.76 -7.81 15.79
CA VAL A 268 -34.52 -8.64 14.59
C VAL A 268 -33.84 -7.84 13.47
N GLN A 269 -34.08 -6.53 13.41
CA GLN A 269 -33.44 -5.63 12.44
C GLN A 269 -31.92 -5.60 12.62
N PHE A 270 -31.43 -5.61 13.87
CA PHE A 270 -30.00 -5.69 14.18
C PHE A 270 -29.38 -6.92 13.51
N TRP A 271 -30.01 -8.08 13.69
CA TRP A 271 -29.54 -9.36 13.17
C TRP A 271 -29.59 -9.43 11.64
N HIS A 272 -30.63 -8.87 11.00
CA HIS A 272 -30.67 -8.76 9.54
C HIS A 272 -29.52 -7.89 8.99
N VAL A 273 -29.27 -6.73 9.60
CA VAL A 273 -28.17 -5.86 9.18
C VAL A 273 -26.82 -6.53 9.44
N PHE A 274 -26.65 -7.21 10.59
CA PHE A 274 -25.42 -7.92 10.92
C PHE A 274 -25.14 -9.07 9.95
N ALA A 275 -26.14 -9.91 9.66
CA ALA A 275 -26.03 -11.00 8.69
C ALA A 275 -25.70 -10.47 7.29
N ALA A 276 -26.35 -9.39 6.85
CA ALA A 276 -26.07 -8.76 5.55
C ALA A 276 -24.63 -8.23 5.46
N ARG A 277 -24.08 -7.67 6.55
CA ARG A 277 -22.68 -7.21 6.61
C ARG A 277 -21.70 -8.37 6.44
N LEU A 278 -21.93 -9.48 7.14
CA LEU A 278 -21.08 -10.67 7.05
C LEU A 278 -21.17 -11.30 5.66
N ALA A 279 -22.37 -11.45 5.12
CA ALA A 279 -22.59 -12.00 3.79
C ALA A 279 -21.93 -11.14 2.70
N PHE A 280 -22.06 -9.82 2.79
CA PHE A 280 -21.38 -8.89 1.89
C PHE A 280 -19.86 -9.03 1.98
N LEU A 281 -19.29 -9.09 3.18
CA LEU A 281 -17.84 -9.19 3.37
C LEU A 281 -17.28 -10.47 2.74
N ILE A 282 -17.91 -11.62 3.00
CA ILE A 282 -17.49 -12.91 2.43
C ILE A 282 -17.58 -12.86 0.90
N LEU A 283 -18.70 -12.38 0.36
CA LEU A 283 -18.90 -12.32 -1.09
C LEU A 283 -17.90 -11.36 -1.75
N PHE A 284 -17.71 -10.16 -1.19
CA PHE A 284 -16.79 -9.16 -1.69
C PHE A 284 -15.35 -9.68 -1.70
N GLU A 285 -14.91 -10.30 -0.62
CA GLU A 285 -13.56 -10.87 -0.50
C GLU A 285 -13.31 -11.97 -1.54
N HIS A 286 -14.21 -12.95 -1.63
CA HIS A 286 -14.04 -14.07 -2.57
C HIS A 286 -14.07 -13.59 -4.02
N VAL A 287 -14.98 -12.68 -4.38
CA VAL A 287 -15.06 -12.13 -5.74
C VAL A 287 -13.80 -11.35 -6.09
N ALA A 288 -13.34 -10.45 -5.20
CA ALA A 288 -12.14 -9.66 -5.44
C ALA A 288 -10.87 -10.52 -5.55
N LEU A 289 -10.73 -11.55 -4.70
CA LEU A 289 -9.62 -12.50 -4.79
C LEU A 289 -9.68 -13.33 -6.08
N CYS A 290 -10.87 -13.76 -6.52
CA CYS A 290 -11.04 -14.46 -7.80
C CYS A 290 -10.62 -13.56 -8.97
N VAL A 291 -11.04 -12.30 -8.99
CA VAL A 291 -10.63 -11.34 -10.03
C VAL A 291 -9.11 -11.12 -10.02
N LYS A 292 -8.49 -11.03 -8.84
CA LYS A 292 -7.03 -10.94 -8.73
C LYS A 292 -6.33 -12.17 -9.34
N LEU A 293 -6.83 -13.38 -9.05
CA LEU A 293 -6.27 -14.62 -9.60
C LEU A 293 -6.43 -14.70 -11.12
N ILE A 294 -7.59 -14.28 -11.65
CA ILE A 294 -7.83 -14.22 -13.10
C ILE A 294 -6.87 -13.22 -13.77
N ALA A 295 -6.68 -12.04 -13.17
CA ALA A 295 -5.75 -11.04 -13.69
C ALA A 295 -4.30 -11.56 -13.70
N ALA A 296 -3.88 -12.25 -12.63
CA ALA A 296 -2.57 -12.88 -12.55
C ALA A 296 -2.39 -14.02 -13.57
N TRP A 297 -3.45 -14.75 -13.90
CA TRP A 297 -3.42 -15.78 -14.94
C TRP A 297 -3.37 -15.18 -16.36
N TYR A 298 -4.04 -14.04 -16.58
CA TYR A 298 -4.12 -13.40 -17.89
C TYR A 298 -2.83 -12.66 -18.27
N VAL A 299 -2.18 -12.00 -17.32
CA VAL A 299 -0.98 -11.19 -17.57
C VAL A 299 0.27 -12.04 -17.35
N PRO A 300 1.06 -12.36 -18.40
CA PRO A 300 2.29 -13.13 -18.24
C PRO A 300 3.38 -12.31 -17.53
N ASP A 301 4.10 -12.94 -16.60
CA ASP A 301 5.18 -12.29 -15.82
C ASP A 301 6.32 -11.75 -16.69
N VAL A 302 6.60 -12.41 -17.83
CA VAL A 302 7.66 -12.02 -18.77
C VAL A 302 7.03 -11.60 -20.10
N PRO A 303 7.29 -10.37 -20.57
CA PRO A 303 6.85 -9.94 -21.89
C PRO A 303 7.38 -10.87 -23.00
N GLN A 304 6.51 -11.20 -23.96
CA GLN A 304 6.85 -12.12 -25.05
C GLN A 304 8.06 -11.64 -25.87
N SER A 305 8.25 -10.32 -26.02
CA SER A 305 9.41 -9.74 -26.70
C SER A 305 10.75 -10.10 -26.03
N VAL A 306 10.81 -10.03 -24.70
CA VAL A 306 12.00 -10.39 -23.92
C VAL A 306 12.25 -11.90 -24.01
N LYS A 307 11.20 -12.71 -23.91
CA LYS A 307 11.29 -14.16 -24.06
C LYS A 307 11.85 -14.55 -25.43
N ASN A 308 11.36 -13.92 -26.50
CA ASN A 308 11.86 -14.15 -27.87
C ASN A 308 13.32 -13.72 -28.01
N HIS A 309 13.69 -12.53 -27.50
CA HIS A 309 15.08 -12.05 -27.54
C HIS A 309 16.04 -13.01 -26.82
N VAL A 310 15.68 -13.48 -25.62
CA VAL A 310 16.50 -14.45 -24.86
C VAL A 310 16.61 -15.78 -25.60
N LEU A 311 15.54 -16.23 -26.25
CA LEU A 311 15.56 -17.45 -27.08
C LEU A 311 16.47 -17.28 -28.31
N ASP A 312 16.42 -16.13 -28.99
CA ASP A 312 17.26 -15.81 -30.14
C ASP A 312 18.74 -15.73 -29.76
N GLU A 313 19.05 -15.08 -28.64
CA GLU A 313 20.41 -15.00 -28.12
C GLU A 313 20.95 -16.40 -27.76
N LYS A 314 20.13 -17.21 -27.08
CA LYS A 314 20.48 -18.59 -26.74
C LYS A 314 20.69 -19.45 -27.99
N HIS A 315 19.83 -19.31 -28.99
CA HIS A 315 19.95 -20.02 -30.26
C HIS A 315 21.21 -19.59 -31.04
N SER A 316 21.54 -18.29 -31.04
CA SER A 316 22.77 -17.75 -31.64
C SER A 316 24.02 -18.30 -30.96
N ASN A 317 24.04 -18.33 -29.62
CA ASN A 317 25.15 -18.86 -28.84
C ASN A 317 25.34 -20.37 -29.08
N LEU A 318 24.25 -21.15 -29.07
CA LEU A 318 24.31 -22.58 -29.40
C LEU A 318 24.84 -22.83 -30.82
N ARG A 319 24.44 -22.03 -31.82
CA ARG A 319 24.99 -22.14 -33.18
C ARG A 319 26.47 -21.77 -33.27
N LYS A 320 26.98 -20.89 -32.41
CA LYS A 320 28.42 -20.60 -32.32
C LYS A 320 29.16 -21.79 -31.72
N GLU A 321 28.71 -22.29 -30.57
CA GLU A 321 29.29 -23.47 -29.93
C GLU A 321 29.31 -24.70 -30.85
N LEU A 322 28.20 -24.98 -31.55
CA LEU A 322 28.12 -26.12 -32.47
C LEU A 322 29.12 -26.01 -33.64
N ARG A 323 29.39 -24.79 -34.12
CA ARG A 323 30.40 -24.52 -35.16
C ARG A 323 31.84 -24.71 -34.66
N TRP A 324 32.09 -24.46 -33.37
CA TRP A 324 33.39 -24.74 -32.76
C TRP A 324 33.61 -26.23 -32.49
N VAL A 325 32.55 -26.95 -32.10
CA VAL A 325 32.60 -28.39 -31.79
C VAL A 325 32.64 -29.27 -33.06
N MET A 326 32.05 -28.83 -34.18
CA MET A 326 32.21 -29.49 -35.47
C MET A 326 33.29 -28.80 -36.30
N PRO A 327 34.57 -29.21 -36.25
CA PRO A 327 35.56 -28.72 -37.20
C PRO A 327 35.06 -29.05 -38.62
N GLN A 328 35.13 -28.08 -39.53
CA GLN A 328 34.85 -28.27 -40.95
C GLN A 328 35.47 -29.59 -41.41
N LYS A 329 34.64 -30.60 -41.72
CA LYS A 329 35.11 -31.81 -42.39
C LYS A 329 35.57 -31.39 -43.79
N VAL A 330 36.90 -31.36 -43.94
CA VAL A 330 37.73 -31.83 -45.05
C VAL A 330 37.36 -31.30 -46.45
N PRO A 331 38.29 -30.66 -47.18
CA PRO A 331 38.06 -30.27 -48.57
C PRO A 331 37.91 -31.54 -49.42
N GLY A 332 36.73 -31.74 -50.01
CA GLY A 332 36.50 -32.82 -50.99
C GLY A 332 35.11 -33.47 -51.00
N VAL A 333 34.21 -33.17 -50.06
CA VAL A 333 32.85 -33.74 -50.09
C VAL A 333 31.83 -32.65 -50.40
N ALA A 334 31.18 -32.78 -51.56
CA ALA A 334 30.10 -31.91 -51.99
C ALA A 334 28.99 -31.91 -50.93
N VAL A 335 28.85 -30.77 -50.24
CA VAL A 335 27.71 -30.49 -49.39
C VAL A 335 26.55 -30.14 -50.33
N LEU A 336 25.61 -31.08 -50.48
CA LEU A 336 24.26 -30.80 -51.00
C LEU A 336 23.64 -29.73 -50.10
N ARG A 337 23.77 -28.48 -50.54
CA ARG A 337 23.03 -27.33 -50.04
C ARG A 337 21.67 -27.35 -50.75
N ASP A 338 20.64 -26.96 -50.00
CA ASP A 338 19.25 -26.73 -50.43
C ASP A 338 18.37 -27.96 -50.59
N SER A 339 17.65 -28.32 -49.53
CA SER A 339 16.25 -28.79 -49.56
C SER A 339 15.72 -28.98 -48.13
N MET A 340 15.41 -27.89 -47.44
CA MET A 340 14.42 -27.94 -46.36
C MET A 340 13.67 -26.61 -46.33
N VAL A 341 12.85 -26.44 -47.38
CA VAL A 341 11.73 -25.50 -47.40
C VAL A 341 10.77 -25.94 -46.29
N PHE A 342 10.85 -25.30 -45.12
CA PHE A 342 9.77 -25.37 -44.14
C PHE A 342 8.66 -24.44 -44.64
N SER A 343 7.69 -25.00 -45.35
CA SER A 343 6.45 -24.31 -45.66
C SER A 343 5.67 -24.09 -44.36
N TRP A 344 5.53 -22.85 -43.95
CA TRP A 344 4.47 -22.41 -43.05
C TRP A 344 3.12 -22.62 -43.76
N ARG A 345 2.25 -23.47 -43.21
CA ARG A 345 0.80 -23.38 -43.42
C ARG A 345 0.15 -22.98 -42.08
N PRO A 346 -0.76 -22.00 -42.07
CA PRO A 346 -1.66 -21.79 -40.96
C PRO A 346 -2.84 -22.75 -41.07
N GLY A 347 -3.24 -23.33 -39.94
CA GLY A 347 -4.47 -24.08 -39.72
C GLY A 347 -4.93 -23.81 -38.30
#